data_AF-A0A4Y1QXH8-F1
#
_entry.id   AF-A0A4Y1QXH8-F1
#
_cell.length_a   1.000
_cell.length_b   1.000
_cell.length_c   1.000
_cell.angle_alpha   90.00
_cell.angle_beta   90.00
_cell.angle_gamma   90.00
#
_symmetry.space_group_name_H-M   'P 1'
#
loop_
_entity.id
_entity.type
_entity.pdbx_description
1 polymer ?
#
loop_
_entity_poly.entity_id
_entity_poly.type
_entity_poly.pdbx_seq_one_letter_code
_entity_poly.pdbx_strand_id
1 'polypeptide(L)'
;MNDWEKVLDNEVLKEFKQKSVANAHVKYIEETAKDAVQTTRILRSIMNEFELIIVGRRNGLDSPQTLGFSEWSEFPELGVIGDLLVSSDFDSNASIFVVQQQQQLKGTNGFEL
;
A
#
# COMPACT_ATOMS: atom_id res chain seq x y z
N MET A 1 -9.32 -3.55 12.10
CA MET A 1 -10.10 -3.18 10.91
C MET A 1 -11.55 -3.36 11.27
N ASN A 2 -12.29 -2.26 11.34
CA ASN A 2 -13.70 -2.27 11.70
C ASN A 2 -14.51 -2.88 10.55
N ASP A 3 -15.61 -3.58 10.84
CA ASP A 3 -16.42 -4.20 9.78
C ASP A 3 -17.05 -3.14 8.86
N TRP A 4 -17.29 -1.92 9.35
CA TRP A 4 -17.72 -0.81 8.50
C TRP A 4 -16.62 -0.36 7.51
N GLU A 5 -15.34 -0.38 7.92
CA GLU A 5 -14.21 0.00 7.04
C GLU A 5 -14.13 -0.97 5.88
N LYS A 6 -14.25 -2.28 6.15
CA LYS A 6 -14.27 -3.32 5.10
C LYS A 6 -15.41 -3.11 4.12
N VAL A 7 -16.60 -2.75 4.60
CA VAL A 7 -17.76 -2.52 3.71
C VAL A 7 -17.50 -1.33 2.80
N LEU A 8 -16.95 -0.23 3.34
CA LEU A 8 -16.60 0.94 2.55
C LEU A 8 -15.48 0.64 1.54
N ASP A 9 -14.42 -0.04 1.93
CA ASP A 9 -13.34 -0.45 1.03
C ASP A 9 -13.88 -1.32 -0.13
N ASN A 10 -14.76 -2.28 0.19
CA ASN A 10 -15.36 -3.15 -0.81
C ASN A 10 -16.27 -2.40 -1.80
N GLU A 11 -17.04 -1.42 -1.35
CA GLU A 11 -17.91 -0.65 -2.24
C GLU A 11 -17.08 0.23 -3.19
N VAL A 12 -16.03 0.89 -2.67
CA VAL A 12 -15.10 1.68 -3.49
C VAL A 12 -14.40 0.81 -4.54
N LEU A 13 -13.90 -0.36 -4.14
CA LEU A 13 -13.25 -1.30 -5.07
C LEU A 13 -14.23 -1.82 -6.13
N LYS A 14 -15.46 -2.11 -5.75
CA LYS A 14 -16.51 -2.56 -6.68
C LYS A 14 -16.82 -1.50 -7.73
N GLU A 15 -16.97 -0.24 -7.31
CA GLU A 15 -17.17 0.87 -8.24
C GLU A 15 -15.99 1.04 -9.20
N PHE A 16 -14.75 0.97 -8.69
CA PHE A 16 -13.54 1.03 -9.51
C PHE A 16 -13.48 -0.11 -10.54
N LYS A 17 -13.74 -1.34 -10.10
CA LYS A 17 -13.77 -2.52 -10.98
C LYS A 17 -14.80 -2.33 -12.08
N GLN A 18 -16.02 -1.91 -11.75
CA GLN A 18 -17.09 -1.66 -12.73
C GLN A 18 -16.71 -0.61 -13.78
N LYS A 19 -16.12 0.51 -13.35
CA LYS A 19 -15.64 1.57 -14.27
C LYS A 19 -14.49 1.11 -15.16
N SER A 20 -13.70 0.14 -14.68
CA SER A 20 -12.52 -0.37 -15.40
C SER A 20 -12.83 -1.49 -16.39
N VAL A 21 -14.00 -2.16 -16.30
CA VAL A 21 -14.36 -3.30 -17.18
C VAL A 21 -14.21 -2.98 -18.67
N ALA A 22 -14.52 -1.76 -19.08
CA ALA A 22 -14.44 -1.34 -20.48
C ALA A 22 -13.09 -0.71 -20.87
N ASN A 23 -12.14 -0.58 -19.94
CA ASN A 23 -10.86 0.07 -20.19
C ASN A 23 -9.73 -0.97 -20.30
N ALA A 24 -9.29 -1.26 -21.53
CA ALA A 24 -8.21 -2.21 -21.81
C ALA A 24 -6.84 -1.81 -21.20
N HIS A 25 -6.66 -0.56 -20.79
CA HIS A 25 -5.43 -0.06 -20.19
C HIS A 25 -5.38 -0.22 -18.66
N VAL A 26 -6.45 -0.73 -18.04
CA VAL A 26 -6.53 -0.89 -16.58
C VAL A 26 -6.81 -2.35 -16.26
N LYS A 27 -5.93 -2.95 -15.45
CA LYS A 27 -6.11 -4.31 -14.93
C LYS A 27 -6.13 -4.27 -13.42
N TYR A 28 -7.13 -4.91 -12.83
CA TYR A 28 -7.19 -5.15 -11.40
C TYR A 28 -6.75 -6.59 -11.10
N ILE A 29 -5.85 -6.76 -10.14
CA ILE A 29 -5.34 -8.05 -9.67
C ILE A 29 -5.39 -8.02 -8.13
N GLU A 30 -5.90 -9.09 -7.53
CA GLU A 30 -5.94 -9.28 -6.08
C GLU A 30 -5.15 -10.54 -5.73
N GLU A 31 -4.11 -10.37 -4.92
CA GLU A 31 -3.22 -11.44 -4.48
C GLU A 31 -3.26 -11.53 -2.96
N THR A 32 -3.27 -12.75 -2.41
CA THR A 32 -3.24 -13.00 -0.96
C THR A 32 -1.96 -13.71 -0.57
N ALA A 33 -1.12 -13.05 0.23
CA ALA A 33 0.08 -13.65 0.81
C ALA A 33 -0.19 -14.14 2.24
N LYS A 34 0.35 -15.30 2.60
CA LYS A 34 0.22 -15.87 3.96
C LYS A 34 1.38 -15.49 4.89
N ASP A 35 2.50 -15.05 4.32
CA ASP A 35 3.75 -14.79 5.02
C ASP A 35 4.64 -13.83 4.20
N ALA A 36 5.74 -13.38 4.81
CA ALA A 36 6.71 -12.47 4.18
C ALA A 36 7.33 -13.04 2.90
N VAL A 37 7.61 -14.34 2.85
CA VAL A 37 8.24 -14.99 1.69
C VAL A 37 7.32 -14.95 0.49
N GLN A 38 6.02 -15.21 0.68
CA GLN A 38 5.00 -15.09 -0.36
C GLN A 38 4.83 -13.65 -0.83
N THR A 39 4.81 -12.68 0.10
CA THR A 39 4.74 -11.25 -0.23
C THR A 39 5.90 -10.83 -1.13
N THR A 40 7.14 -11.14 -0.75
CA THR A 40 8.34 -10.82 -1.54
C THR A 40 8.28 -11.46 -2.92
N ARG A 41 7.81 -12.71 -3.04
CA ARG A 41 7.65 -13.38 -4.34
C ARG A 41 6.64 -12.67 -5.25
N ILE A 42 5.49 -12.27 -4.70
CA ILE A 42 4.46 -11.53 -5.45
C ILE A 42 5.05 -10.19 -5.93
N LEU A 43 5.64 -9.41 -5.03
CA LEU A 43 6.24 -8.12 -5.39
C LEU A 43 7.33 -8.26 -6.46
N ARG A 44 8.17 -9.31 -6.37
CA ARG A 44 9.24 -9.55 -7.35
C ARG A 44 8.68 -9.87 -8.75
N SER A 45 7.55 -10.58 -8.84
CA SER A 45 6.92 -10.82 -10.15
C SER A 45 6.43 -9.54 -10.81
N ILE A 46 6.00 -8.56 -10.02
CA ILE A 46 5.47 -7.28 -10.50
C ILE A 46 6.61 -6.33 -10.90
N MET A 47 7.68 -6.26 -10.09
CA MET A 47 8.69 -5.22 -10.23
C MET A 47 9.43 -5.16 -11.56
N ASN A 48 9.55 -6.28 -12.27
CA ASN A 48 10.26 -6.33 -13.56
C ASN A 48 9.33 -6.00 -14.75
N GLU A 49 8.04 -5.80 -14.50
CA GLU A 49 7.05 -5.53 -15.54
C GLU A 49 6.72 -4.04 -15.69
N PHE A 50 7.17 -3.18 -14.77
CA PHE A 50 6.77 -1.76 -14.70
C PHE A 50 7.96 -0.80 -14.58
N GLU A 51 7.85 0.36 -15.22
CA GLU A 51 8.84 1.45 -15.12
C GLU A 51 8.56 2.40 -13.94
N LEU A 52 7.32 2.40 -13.43
CA LEU A 52 6.87 3.19 -12.28
C LEU A 52 5.94 2.36 -11.40
N ILE A 53 6.24 2.31 -10.11
CA ILE A 53 5.43 1.65 -9.10
C ILE A 53 4.93 2.69 -8.10
N ILE A 54 3.62 2.76 -7.93
CA ILE A 54 2.98 3.66 -6.95
C ILE A 54 2.55 2.84 -5.75
N VAL A 55 3.00 3.22 -4.56
CA VAL A 55 2.66 2.54 -3.31
C VAL A 55 1.98 3.49 -2.35
N GLY A 56 0.93 3.02 -1.69
CA GLY A 56 0.29 3.75 -0.61
C GLY A 56 1.04 3.55 0.70
N ARG A 57 1.29 4.64 1.44
CA ARG A 57 1.85 4.61 2.79
C ARG A 57 0.80 5.06 3.80
N ARG A 58 0.67 4.33 4.90
CA ARG A 58 -0.20 4.69 6.03
C ARG A 58 0.60 5.52 7.03
N ASN A 59 0.07 6.68 7.45
CA ASN A 59 0.72 7.52 8.46
C ASN A 59 0.29 7.08 9.85
N GLY A 60 1.24 6.81 10.74
CA GLY A 60 1.02 6.68 12.19
C GLY A 60 0.12 5.52 12.63
N LEU A 61 -0.07 4.50 11.79
CA LEU A 61 -0.91 3.35 12.12
C LEU A 61 -0.20 2.07 11.69
N ASP A 62 0.42 1.39 12.65
CA ASP A 62 0.94 0.05 12.45
C ASP A 62 -0.23 -0.90 12.22
N SER A 63 -0.19 -1.63 11.11
CA SER A 63 -1.11 -2.72 10.85
C SER A 63 -0.54 -4.01 11.45
N PRO A 64 -1.38 -4.89 12.04
CA PRO A 64 -0.99 -6.28 12.33
C PRO A 64 -0.37 -7.01 11.13
N GLN A 65 -0.73 -6.61 9.91
CA GLN A 65 -0.22 -7.20 8.67
C GLN A 65 1.20 -6.72 8.32
N THR A 66 1.61 -5.56 8.85
CA THR A 66 2.93 -4.95 8.62
C THR A 66 3.83 -5.03 9.87
N LEU A 67 3.26 -5.42 11.01
CA LEU A 67 4.00 -5.69 12.26
C LEU A 67 5.06 -6.76 12.00
N GLY A 68 6.32 -6.45 12.33
CA GLY A 68 7.49 -7.31 12.09
C GLY A 68 8.30 -6.96 10.84
N PHE A 69 7.74 -6.20 9.88
CA PHE A 69 8.52 -5.65 8.75
C PHE A 69 9.13 -4.29 9.08
N SER A 70 8.55 -3.55 10.01
CA SER A 70 9.02 -2.21 10.40
C SER A 70 10.37 -2.22 11.12
N GLU A 71 10.69 -3.31 11.84
CA GLU A 71 11.96 -3.45 12.58
C GLU A 71 13.17 -3.68 11.66
N TRP A 72 12.93 -3.97 10.37
CA TRP A 72 13.93 -4.33 9.37
C TRP A 72 14.02 -3.27 8.26
N SER A 73 13.36 -2.12 8.44
CA SER A 73 13.31 -1.07 7.43
C SER A 73 14.57 -0.21 7.43
N GLU A 74 15.18 -0.07 6.25
CA GLU A 74 16.33 0.80 6.02
C GLU A 74 15.89 2.26 5.78
N PHE A 75 14.73 2.44 5.16
CA PHE A 75 14.14 3.71 4.73
C PHE A 75 12.69 3.86 5.24
N PRO A 76 12.49 4.17 6.54
CA PRO A 76 11.18 4.23 7.16
C PRO A 76 10.23 5.29 6.55
N GLU A 77 10.77 6.28 5.86
CA GLU A 77 10.02 7.29 5.10
C GLU A 77 9.26 6.71 3.90
N LEU A 78 9.70 5.57 3.36
CA LEU A 78 9.04 4.89 2.24
C LEU A 78 7.88 3.99 2.72
N GLY A 79 7.86 3.66 4.01
CA GLY A 79 6.95 2.67 4.58
C GLY A 79 7.28 1.25 4.14
N VAL A 80 6.70 0.25 4.80
CA VAL A 80 7.08 -1.17 4.66
C VAL A 80 7.15 -1.66 3.22
N ILE A 81 6.16 -1.34 2.38
CA ILE A 81 6.17 -1.80 0.98
C ILE A 81 7.20 -1.05 0.15
N GLY A 82 7.29 0.28 0.30
CA GLY A 82 8.26 1.08 -0.45
C GLY A 82 9.71 0.71 -0.11
N ASP A 83 9.98 0.50 1.18
CA ASP A 83 11.26 0.01 1.71
C ASP A 83 11.63 -1.37 1.15
N LEU A 84 10.68 -2.31 1.17
CA LEU A 84 10.90 -3.65 0.62
C LEU A 84 11.26 -3.59 -0.86
N LEU A 85 10.59 -2.75 -1.65
CA LEU A 85 10.82 -2.63 -3.09
C LEU A 85 12.16 -1.94 -3.45
N VAL A 86 12.73 -1.10 -2.58
CA VAL A 86 14.08 -0.53 -2.80
C VAL A 86 15.20 -1.40 -2.24
N SER A 87 14.86 -2.47 -1.52
CA SER A 87 15.87 -3.34 -0.93
C SER A 87 16.70 -4.03 -2.00
N SER A 88 17.96 -4.34 -1.67
CA SER A 88 18.90 -5.01 -2.58
C SER A 88 18.43 -6.39 -3.10
N ASP A 89 17.38 -6.98 -2.52
CA ASP A 89 16.77 -8.23 -2.97
C ASP A 89 15.92 -8.07 -4.24
N PHE A 90 15.72 -6.84 -4.72
CA PHE A 90 14.95 -6.55 -5.92
C PHE A 90 15.81 -5.81 -6.96
N ASP A 91 16.10 -6.51 -8.06
CA ASP A 91 16.86 -5.98 -9.19
C ASP A 91 15.90 -5.37 -10.22
N SER A 92 15.39 -4.17 -9.94
CA SER A 92 14.51 -3.43 -10.86
C SER A 92 14.97 -1.99 -11.03
N ASN A 93 14.79 -1.47 -12.25
CA ASN A 93 15.00 -0.07 -12.59
C ASN A 93 13.73 0.78 -12.43
N ALA A 94 12.67 0.22 -11.83
CA ALA A 94 11.43 0.93 -11.63
C ALA A 94 11.60 2.12 -10.68
N SER A 95 11.02 3.25 -11.03
CA SER A 95 10.88 4.37 -10.10
C SER A 95 9.79 4.05 -9.08
N ILE A 96 10.02 4.38 -7.81
CA ILE A 96 9.05 4.14 -6.73
C ILE A 96 8.49 5.47 -6.26
N PHE A 97 7.17 5.61 -6.34
CA PHE A 97 6.46 6.80 -5.89
C PHE A 97 5.54 6.46 -4.71
N VAL A 98 5.92 6.95 -3.52
CA VAL A 98 5.19 6.70 -2.28
C VAL A 98 4.15 7.80 -2.07
N VAL A 99 2.88 7.40 -2.00
CA VAL A 99 1.75 8.31 -1.73
C VAL A 99 1.31 8.16 -0.29
N GLN A 100 1.48 9.22 0.48
CA GLN A 100 1.03 9.29 1.87
C GLN A 100 -0.32 10.02 1.97
N GLN A 101 -1.34 9.35 2.49
CA GLN A 101 -2.58 10.04 2.86
C GLN A 101 -2.29 11.03 3.99
N GLN A 102 -2.56 12.31 3.77
CA GLN A 102 -2.40 13.35 4.78
C GLN A 102 -3.45 13.17 5.87
N GLN A 103 -3.02 13.10 7.13
CA GLN A 103 -3.96 13.17 8.25
C GLN A 103 -4.42 14.62 8.36
N GLN A 104 -5.73 14.85 8.16
CA GLN A 104 -6.33 16.12 8.57
C GLN A 104 -6.20 16.18 10.10
N LEU A 105 -5.47 17.17 10.61
CA LEU A 105 -5.55 17.50 12.03
C LEU A 105 -7.02 17.78 12.32
N LYS A 106 -7.70 16.90 13.06
CA LYS A 106 -8.97 17.28 13.67
C LYS A 106 -8.61 18.43 14.60
N GLY A 107 -9.03 19.65 14.23
CA GLY A 107 -8.88 20.81 15.10
C GLY A 107 -9.42 20.43 16.47
N THR A 108 -8.54 20.37 17.46
CA THR A 108 -8.97 20.38 18.85
C THR A 108 -9.71 21.69 19.04
N ASN A 109 -11.04 21.64 19.13
CA ASN A 109 -11.82 22.75 19.64
C ASN A 109 -11.49 22.89 21.14
N GLY A 110 -10.32 23.46 21.41
CA GLY A 110 -9.92 23.98 22.70
C GLY A 110 -10.57 25.34 22.88
N PHE A 111 -11.86 25.33 23.20
CA PHE A 111 -12.49 26.41 23.95
C PHE A 111 -13.19 25.75 25.13
N GLU A 112 -12.52 25.74 26.27
CA GLU A 112 -13.18 25.65 27.57
C GLU A 112 -14.05 26.91 27.74
N LEU A 113 -15.31 26.72 28.15
CA LEU A 113 -16.14 27.74 28.78
C LEU A 113 -16.10 27.52 30.30
#